data_AF-A0A818SNU0-F1
#
_entry.id   AF-A0A818SNU0-F1
#
_cell.length_a   1.000
_cell.length_b   1.000
_cell.length_c   1.000
_cell.angle_alpha   90.00
_cell.angle_beta   90.00
_cell.angle_gamma   90.00
#
_symmetry.space_group_name_H-M   'P 1'
#
loop_
_entity.id
_entity.type
_entity.pdbx_description
1 polymer ?
#
loop_
_entity_poly.entity_id
_entity_poly.type
_entity_poly.pdbx_seq_one_letter_code
_entity_poly.pdbx_strand_id
1 'polypeptide(L)'
;MPHHSCLCCYHENVNLLLKPLSKCINNPNLVSLQSFSKALVCNEDDENCMFNRCSLCANYFTDKFRKYVLNPAQNIQWYQWIFKNGYSEKQEFNGTIHQCLNTLEAQLELFLIHVFIKR
;
A
#
# COMPACT_ATOMS: atom_id res chain seq x y z
N MET A 1 0.43 -10.87 -20.37
CA MET A 1 -0.18 -11.98 -19.61
C MET A 1 -1.09 -11.34 -18.56
N PRO A 2 -2.34 -11.78 -18.37
CA PRO A 2 -3.27 -11.05 -17.52
C PRO A 2 -2.80 -11.17 -16.07
N HIS A 3 -2.46 -10.03 -15.46
CA HIS A 3 -2.07 -9.92 -14.07
C HIS A 3 -3.30 -10.19 -13.20
N HIS A 4 -3.52 -11.45 -12.82
CA HIS A 4 -4.52 -11.82 -11.82
C HIS A 4 -4.14 -11.17 -10.50
N SER A 5 -4.66 -9.96 -10.25
CA SER A 5 -4.58 -9.35 -8.93
C SER A 5 -5.25 -10.33 -7.97
N CYS A 6 -4.47 -10.91 -7.05
CA CYS A 6 -4.97 -11.83 -6.06
C CYS A 6 -6.16 -11.16 -5.34
N LEU A 7 -7.33 -11.81 -5.31
CA LEU A 7 -8.53 -11.32 -4.62
C LEU A 7 -8.40 -11.52 -3.08
N CYS A 8 -7.22 -11.30 -2.51
CA CYS A 8 -7.03 -11.36 -1.06
C CYS A 8 -7.21 -9.99 -0.43
N CYS A 9 -7.58 -9.98 0.85
CA CYS A 9 -7.78 -8.76 1.63
C CYS A 9 -6.54 -7.86 1.66
N TYR A 10 -5.32 -8.42 1.61
CA TYR A 10 -4.08 -7.64 1.60
C TYR A 10 -3.93 -6.79 0.33
N HIS A 11 -4.18 -7.38 -0.84
CA HIS A 11 -4.12 -6.63 -2.11
C HIS A 11 -5.27 -5.63 -2.21
N GLU A 12 -6.48 -6.04 -1.83
CA GLU A 12 -7.65 -5.16 -1.93
C GLU A 12 -7.54 -3.98 -0.95
N ASN A 13 -7.06 -4.17 0.28
CA ASN A 13 -6.88 -3.06 1.22
C ASN A 13 -5.83 -2.06 0.74
N VAL A 14 -4.69 -2.53 0.23
CA VAL A 14 -3.70 -1.63 -0.38
C VAL A 14 -4.33 -0.89 -1.56
N ASN A 15 -5.06 -1.57 -2.45
CA ASN A 15 -5.73 -0.95 -3.59
C ASN A 15 -6.75 0.13 -3.16
N LEU A 16 -7.54 -0.14 -2.11
CA LEU A 16 -8.51 0.81 -1.57
C LEU A 16 -7.85 2.04 -0.95
N LEU A 17 -6.67 1.90 -0.35
CA LEU A 17 -5.88 3.01 0.19
C LEU A 17 -5.19 3.82 -0.91
N LEU A 18 -4.69 3.17 -1.97
CA LEU A 18 -4.05 3.85 -3.10
C LEU A 18 -5.03 4.73 -3.89
N LYS A 19 -6.31 4.34 -4.01
CA LYS A 19 -7.34 5.08 -4.76
C LYS A 19 -7.51 6.56 -4.36
N PRO A 20 -7.70 6.91 -3.08
CA PRO A 20 -7.75 8.31 -2.67
C PRO A 20 -6.37 8.96 -2.68
N LEU A 21 -5.30 8.24 -2.33
CA LEU A 21 -3.94 8.78 -2.32
C LEU A 21 -3.48 9.21 -3.71
N SER A 22 -3.78 8.45 -4.77
CA SER A 22 -3.42 8.79 -6.15
C SER A 22 -4.14 10.03 -6.69
N LYS A 23 -5.26 10.44 -6.06
CA LYS A 23 -5.96 11.70 -6.38
C LYS A 23 -5.32 12.91 -5.71
N CYS A 24 -4.62 12.70 -4.61
CA CYS A 24 -4.05 13.78 -3.79
C CYS A 24 -2.53 13.89 -3.93
N ILE A 25 -1.87 12.82 -4.35
CA ILE A 25 -0.42 12.72 -4.52
C ILE A 25 -0.16 12.40 -5.99
N ASN A 26 0.45 13.35 -6.70
CA ASN A 26 0.85 13.14 -8.10
C ASN A 26 2.11 12.26 -8.16
N ASN A 27 1.93 10.94 -8.01
CA ASN A 27 3.01 9.96 -8.05
C ASN A 27 2.61 8.76 -8.92
N PRO A 28 3.34 8.47 -10.00
CA PRO A 28 2.99 7.38 -10.93
C PRO A 28 3.03 5.99 -10.26
N ASN A 29 3.75 5.85 -9.14
CA ASN A 29 3.83 4.60 -8.40
C ASN A 29 2.56 4.30 -7.58
N LEU A 30 1.61 5.23 -7.46
CA LEU A 30 0.33 5.02 -6.75
C LEU A 30 -0.82 4.57 -7.68
N VAL A 31 -0.56 4.43 -8.99
CA VAL A 31 -1.59 4.17 -10.01
C VAL A 31 -2.03 2.71 -10.06
N SER A 32 -1.13 1.78 -9.74
CA SER A 32 -1.42 0.34 -9.74
C SER A 32 -0.66 -0.38 -8.62
N LEU A 33 -1.19 -1.53 -8.17
CA LEU A 33 -0.53 -2.38 -7.18
C LEU A 33 0.87 -2.83 -7.64
N GLN A 34 1.03 -3.09 -8.93
CA GLN A 34 2.30 -3.54 -9.51
C GLN A 34 3.35 -2.42 -9.51
N SER A 35 2.96 -1.21 -9.93
CA SER A 35 3.84 -0.04 -9.88
C SER A 35 4.21 0.29 -8.43
N PHE A 36 3.23 0.17 -7.53
CA PHE A 36 3.42 0.39 -6.11
C PHE A 36 4.40 -0.59 -5.49
N SER A 37 4.20 -1.90 -5.68
CA SER A 37 5.07 -2.94 -5.13
C SER A 37 6.50 -2.79 -5.65
N LYS A 38 6.67 -2.55 -6.96
CA LYS A 38 8.00 -2.33 -7.58
C LYS A 38 8.71 -1.11 -7.03
N ALA A 39 7.99 -0.07 -6.65
CA ALA A 39 8.59 1.11 -6.05
C ALA A 39 9.08 0.86 -4.62
N LEU A 40 8.47 -0.07 -3.87
CA LEU A 40 8.81 -0.35 -2.47
C LEU A 40 10.09 -1.15 -2.28
N VAL A 41 10.50 -1.93 -3.28
CA VAL A 41 11.64 -2.85 -3.16
C VAL A 41 12.73 -2.54 -4.19
N CYS A 42 13.98 -2.89 -3.89
CA CYS A 42 15.06 -2.82 -4.87
C CYS A 42 15.16 -4.06 -5.76
N ASN A 43 14.68 -5.21 -5.29
CA ASN A 43 14.57 -6.43 -6.07
C ASN A 43 13.28 -7.16 -5.69
N GLU A 44 12.41 -7.40 -6.66
CA GLU A 44 11.12 -8.05 -6.46
C GLU A 44 11.22 -9.58 -6.36
N ASP A 45 12.34 -10.15 -6.82
CA ASP A 45 12.64 -11.59 -6.75
C ASP A 45 13.44 -11.97 -5.48
N ASP A 46 13.85 -10.98 -4.69
CA ASP A 46 14.60 -11.20 -3.45
C ASP A 46 13.69 -11.26 -2.22
N GLU A 47 13.76 -12.37 -1.49
CA GLU A 47 12.94 -12.58 -0.30
C GLU A 47 13.17 -11.52 0.77
N ASN A 48 14.43 -11.08 1.00
CA ASN A 48 14.71 -10.08 2.03
C ASN A 48 14.07 -8.73 1.69
N CYS A 49 14.02 -8.36 0.42
CA CYS A 49 13.32 -7.18 -0.03
C CYS A 49 11.80 -7.29 0.20
N MET A 50 11.21 -8.41 -0.19
CA MET A 50 9.76 -8.63 -0.09
C MET A 50 9.28 -8.89 1.35
N PHE A 51 10.16 -9.29 2.26
CA PHE A 51 9.88 -9.51 3.69
C PHE A 51 10.29 -8.31 4.55
N ASN A 52 10.59 -7.15 3.94
CA ASN A 52 10.96 -5.91 4.64
C ASN A 52 12.23 -6.04 5.52
N ARG A 53 13.19 -6.88 5.11
CA ARG A 53 14.47 -7.13 5.80
C ARG A 53 15.68 -6.49 5.09
N CYS A 54 15.49 -5.98 3.87
CA CYS A 54 16.54 -5.34 3.10
C CYS A 54 16.82 -3.91 3.57
N SER A 55 18.06 -3.63 3.99
CA SER A 55 18.48 -2.30 4.45
C SER A 55 18.47 -1.23 3.36
N LEU A 56 18.59 -1.63 2.09
CA LEU A 56 18.61 -0.69 0.96
C LEU A 56 17.22 -0.10 0.68
N CYS A 57 16.17 -0.92 0.78
CA CYS A 57 14.80 -0.49 0.50
C CYS A 57 13.94 -0.23 1.75
N ALA A 58 14.48 -0.40 2.95
CA ALA A 58 13.78 -0.17 4.23
C ALA A 58 13.10 1.21 4.32
N ASN A 59 13.68 2.25 3.68
CA ASN A 59 13.14 3.61 3.71
C ASN A 59 12.41 4.04 2.42
N TYR A 60 12.27 3.14 1.42
CA TYR A 60 11.68 3.51 0.12
C TYR A 60 10.24 4.01 0.24
N PHE A 61 9.46 3.52 1.21
CA PHE A 61 8.11 4.06 1.43
C PHE A 61 8.17 5.56 1.78
N THR A 62 9.02 5.92 2.73
CA THR A 62 9.22 7.32 3.12
C THR A 62 9.79 8.14 1.98
N ASP A 63 10.84 7.64 1.34
CA ASP A 63 11.58 8.36 0.31
C ASP A 63 10.77 8.60 -0.96
N LYS A 64 9.97 7.60 -1.39
CA LYS A 64 9.25 7.63 -2.66
C LYS A 64 7.80 8.08 -2.53
N PHE A 65 7.21 8.07 -1.33
CA PHE A 65 5.80 8.43 -1.16
C PHE A 65 5.59 9.57 -0.16
N ARG A 66 6.08 9.44 1.08
CA ARG A 66 5.83 10.45 2.12
C ARG A 66 6.39 11.83 1.77
N LYS A 67 7.59 11.89 1.19
CA LYS A 67 8.26 13.16 0.83
C LYS A 67 7.51 13.99 -0.23
N TYR A 68 6.64 13.37 -1.02
CA TYR A 68 5.91 14.02 -2.12
C TYR A 68 4.51 14.50 -1.73
N VAL A 69 4.14 14.39 -0.46
CA VAL A 69 2.85 14.83 0.04
C VAL A 69 2.90 16.34 0.29
N LEU A 70 2.23 17.12 -0.56
CA LEU A 70 2.21 18.59 -0.44
C LEU A 70 1.38 19.08 0.75
N ASN A 71 0.27 18.40 1.06
CA ASN A 71 -0.62 18.78 2.16
C ASN A 71 -1.01 17.55 3.00
N PRO A 72 -0.15 17.09 3.94
CA PRO A 72 -0.42 15.88 4.72
C PRO A 72 -1.63 15.99 5.64
N ALA A 73 -2.07 17.22 5.98
CA ALA A 73 -3.22 17.49 6.83
C ALA A 73 -4.55 17.56 6.05
N GLN A 74 -4.52 17.50 4.71
CA GLN A 74 -5.73 17.45 3.91
C GLN A 74 -6.58 16.24 4.29
N ASN A 75 -7.88 16.46 4.50
CA ASN A 75 -8.82 15.39 4.74
C ASN A 75 -9.15 14.63 3.46
N ILE A 76 -9.18 13.31 3.57
CA ILE A 76 -9.58 12.36 2.54
C ILE A 76 -10.46 11.29 3.14
N GLN A 77 -11.21 10.62 2.26
CA GLN A 77 -12.02 9.46 2.62
C GLN A 77 -11.41 8.22 1.97
N TRP A 78 -11.35 7.11 2.69
CA TRP A 78 -10.88 5.84 2.15
C TRP A 78 -11.69 4.67 2.69
N TYR A 79 -11.57 3.51 2.05
CA TYR A 79 -12.22 2.29 2.49
C TYR A 79 -11.20 1.25 2.88
N GLN A 80 -11.55 0.35 3.80
CA GLN A 80 -10.77 -0.84 4.12
C GLN A 80 -11.67 -2.00 4.51
N TRP A 81 -11.25 -3.22 4.20
CA TRP A 81 -11.78 -4.43 4.81
C TRP A 81 -11.15 -4.59 6.20
N ILE A 82 -12.01 -4.62 7.20
CA ILE A 82 -11.64 -4.93 8.59
C ILE A 82 -12.29 -6.25 8.99
N PHE A 83 -11.60 -7.00 9.85
CA PHE A 83 -12.15 -8.21 10.45
C PHE A 83 -12.66 -7.88 11.85
N LYS A 84 -13.98 -8.01 12.05
CA LYS A 84 -14.63 -7.68 13.31
C LYS A 84 -15.71 -8.71 13.60
N ASN A 85 -15.81 -9.17 14.84
CA ASN A 85 -16.85 -10.11 15.29
C ASN A 85 -16.95 -11.39 14.43
N GLY A 86 -15.83 -11.88 13.89
CA GLY A 86 -15.81 -13.13 13.12
C GLY A 86 -16.14 -12.99 11.63
N TYR A 87 -16.42 -11.78 11.14
CA TYR A 87 -16.67 -11.52 9.72
C TYR A 87 -15.87 -10.33 9.20
N SER A 88 -15.67 -10.30 7.87
CA SER A 88 -15.03 -9.18 7.19
C SER A 88 -16.09 -8.18 6.74
N GLU A 89 -15.92 -6.91 7.08
CA GLU A 89 -16.76 -5.82 6.60
C GLU A 89 -15.91 -4.71 5.96
N LYS A 90 -16.45 -4.09 4.91
CA LYS A 90 -15.83 -2.94 4.27
C LYS A 90 -16.30 -1.68 4.99
N GLN A 91 -15.38 -1.00 5.67
CA GLN A 91 -15.65 0.21 6.43
C GLN A 91 -15.09 1.44 5.71
N GLU A 92 -15.82 2.54 5.78
CA GLU A 92 -15.35 3.87 5.37
C GLU A 92 -14.64 4.58 6.52
N PHE A 93 -13.53 5.23 6.20
CA PHE A 93 -12.73 6.03 7.11
C PHE A 93 -12.60 7.45 6.58
N ASN A 94 -12.60 8.40 7.50
CA ASN A 94 -12.42 9.82 7.24
C ASN A 94 -11.27 10.33 8.09
N GLY A 95 -10.28 10.96 7.47
CA GLY A 95 -9.09 11.42 8.16
C GLY A 95 -8.11 12.10 7.22
N THR A 96 -6.89 12.35 7.70
CA THR A 96 -5.88 13.07 6.91
C THR A 96 -5.14 12.15 5.95
N ILE A 97 -4.51 12.73 4.91
CA ILE A 97 -3.57 12.00 4.03
C ILE A 97 -2.50 11.30 4.86
N HIS A 98 -1.99 11.97 5.91
CA HIS A 98 -1.01 11.38 6.81
C HIS A 98 -1.54 10.10 7.51
N GLN A 99 -2.78 10.12 8.02
CA GLN A 99 -3.39 8.95 8.65
C GLN A 99 -3.58 7.80 7.66
N CYS A 100 -4.02 8.10 6.43
CA CYS A 100 -4.15 7.10 5.38
C CYS A 100 -2.78 6.48 5.00
N LEU A 101 -1.71 7.29 4.90
CA LEU A 101 -0.36 6.81 4.63
C LEU A 101 0.21 5.96 5.77
N ASN A 102 -0.04 6.32 7.03
CA ASN A 102 0.36 5.48 8.17
C ASN A 102 -0.35 4.13 8.12
N THR A 103 -1.62 4.14 7.72
CA THR A 103 -2.41 2.92 7.57
C THR A 103 -1.90 2.05 6.42
N LEU A 104 -1.50 2.67 5.30
CA LEU A 104 -0.88 1.98 4.17
C LEU A 104 0.47 1.37 4.57
N GLU A 105 1.32 2.12 5.28
CA GLU A 105 2.63 1.66 5.73
C GLU A 105 2.53 0.43 6.64
N ALA A 106 1.57 0.42 7.57
CA ALA A 106 1.34 -0.70 8.47
C ALA A 106 0.92 -2.01 7.75
N GLN A 107 0.46 -1.92 6.50
CA GLN A 107 0.03 -3.08 5.71
C GLN A 107 1.10 -3.58 4.74
N LEU A 108 2.21 -2.87 4.57
CA LEU A 108 3.19 -3.15 3.53
C LEU A 108 3.87 -4.50 3.70
N GLU A 109 4.26 -4.87 4.92
CA GLU A 109 4.95 -6.13 5.18
C GLU A 109 4.10 -7.32 4.73
N LEU A 110 2.86 -7.40 5.21
CA LEU A 110 1.94 -8.48 4.81
C LEU A 110 1.63 -8.43 3.32
N PHE A 111 1.43 -7.23 2.74
CA PHE A 111 1.20 -7.08 1.31
C PHE A 111 2.37 -7.61 0.47
N LEU A 112 3.61 -7.20 0.76
CA LEU A 112 4.79 -7.60 0.01
C LEU A 112 5.06 -9.10 0.14
N ILE A 113 4.93 -9.68 1.35
CA ILE A 113 5.03 -11.13 1.54
C ILE A 113 4.00 -11.85 0.67
N HIS A 114 2.75 -11.36 0.64
CA HIS A 114 1.70 -11.98 -0.16
C HIS A 114 1.93 -11.83 -1.66
N VAL A 115 2.48 -10.69 -2.12
CA VAL A 115 2.91 -10.49 -3.50
C VAL A 115 4.00 -11.49 -3.87
N PHE A 116 4.97 -11.75 -2.99
CA PHE A 116 6.05 -12.68 -3.25
C PHE A 116 5.60 -14.15 -3.32
N ILE A 117 4.79 -14.60 -2.38
CA ILE A 117 4.33 -16.00 -2.29
C ILE A 117 3.30 -16.33 -3.38
N LYS A 118 2.49 -15.36 -3.83
CA LYS A 118 1.41 -15.57 -4.81
C LYS A 118 1.79 -15.16 -6.23
N ARG A 119 3.08 -14.98 -6.52
CA ARG A 119 3.61 -14.72 -7.87
C ARG A 119 3.42 -15.88 -8.82
#